data_AF-A0AAJ5F1X1-F1
#
_entry.id   AF-A0AAJ5F1X1-F1
#
_cell.length_a   1.000
_cell.length_b   1.000
_cell.length_c   1.000
_cell.angle_alpha   90.00
_cell.angle_beta   90.00
_cell.angle_gamma   90.00
#
_symmetry.space_group_name_H-M   'P 1'
#
loop_
_entity.id
_entity.type
_entity.pdbx_description
1 polymer ?
#
loop_
_entity_poly.entity_id
_entity_poly.type
_entity_poly.pdbx_seq_one_letter_code
_entity_poly.pdbx_strand_id
1 'polypeptide(L)'
;MTTRSPETEAAAERMRQRRSHLARNIRQARILVQHGRQEGQAFLDRVRRVTVEQGYLYPNPDRAAACRAFEEQHRATCRMLAANMTPDQQREPEGHSLLESSRRAADLYAELARTARY
;
A
#
# COMPACT_ATOMS: atom_id res chain seq x y z
N MET A 1 -4.21 -24.66 2.53
CA MET A 1 -3.46 -23.41 2.36
C MET A 1 -3.15 -23.26 0.90
N THR A 2 -3.58 -22.18 0.26
CA THR A 2 -3.26 -21.91 -1.15
C THR A 2 -1.85 -21.31 -1.19
N THR A 3 -0.94 -21.96 -1.93
CA THR A 3 0.46 -21.49 -2.06
C THR A 3 0.50 -20.27 -2.98
N ARG A 4 1.27 -19.25 -2.61
CA ARG A 4 1.47 -18.05 -3.45
C ARG A 4 2.25 -18.39 -4.71
N SER A 5 1.96 -17.67 -5.79
CA SER A 5 2.84 -17.66 -6.97
C SER A 5 4.20 -17.03 -6.61
N PRO A 6 5.27 -17.32 -7.37
CA PRO A 6 6.59 -16.70 -7.16
C PRO A 6 6.53 -15.16 -7.19
N GLU A 7 5.72 -14.59 -8.08
CA GLU A 7 5.56 -13.14 -8.23
C GLU A 7 4.85 -12.52 -7.02
N THR A 8 3.79 -13.17 -6.55
CA THR A 8 3.04 -12.73 -5.36
C THR A 8 3.89 -12.82 -4.10
N GLU A 9 4.71 -13.86 -3.95
CA GLU A 9 5.63 -13.97 -2.81
C GLU A 9 6.74 -12.91 -2.89
N ALA A 10 7.29 -12.63 -4.08
CA ALA A 10 8.24 -11.54 -4.26
C ALA A 10 7.63 -10.17 -3.91
N ALA A 11 6.36 -9.95 -4.25
CA ALA A 11 5.64 -8.73 -3.87
C ALA A 11 5.42 -8.65 -2.35
N ALA A 12 4.97 -9.74 -1.72
CA ALA A 12 4.84 -9.84 -0.28
C ALA A 12 6.16 -9.53 0.43
N GLU A 13 7.27 -10.09 -0.05
CA GLU A 13 8.59 -9.87 0.53
C GLU A 13 9.04 -8.41 0.43
N ARG A 14 8.85 -7.76 -0.72
CA ARG A 14 9.10 -6.31 -0.86
C ARG A 14 8.29 -5.50 0.15
N MET A 15 7.04 -5.88 0.41
CA MET A 15 6.19 -5.20 1.40
C MET A 15 6.69 -5.42 2.83
N ARG A 16 7.09 -6.64 3.18
CA ARG A 16 7.71 -6.95 4.49
C ARG A 16 8.96 -6.10 4.70
N GLN A 17 9.84 -6.03 3.69
CA GLN A 17 11.07 -5.22 3.74
C GLN A 17 10.77 -3.73 3.93
N ARG A 18 9.84 -3.16 3.15
CA ARG A 18 9.41 -1.76 3.29
C ARG A 18 8.86 -1.46 4.69
N ARG A 19 8.04 -2.37 5.23
CA ARG A 19 7.49 -2.24 6.59
C ARG A 19 8.56 -2.33 7.66
N SER A 20 9.52 -3.25 7.53
CA SER A 20 10.66 -3.38 8.44
C SER A 20 11.52 -2.12 8.43
N HIS A 21 11.82 -1.59 7.24
CA HIS A 21 12.56 -0.34 7.09
C HIS A 21 11.83 0.85 7.72
N LEU A 22 10.54 1.00 7.46
CA LEU A 22 9.73 2.05 8.10
C LEU A 22 9.72 1.92 9.62
N ALA A 23 9.56 0.70 10.16
CA ALA A 23 9.58 0.47 11.60
C ALA A 23 10.94 0.84 12.23
N ARG A 24 12.05 0.56 11.53
CA ARG A 24 13.40 1.00 11.94
C ARG A 24 13.50 2.52 11.96
N ASN A 25 13.05 3.20 10.91
CA ASN A 25 13.12 4.66 10.82
C ASN A 25 12.26 5.34 11.90
N ILE A 26 11.08 4.79 12.19
CA ILE A 26 10.23 5.27 13.30
C ILE A 26 10.95 5.11 14.64
N ARG A 27 11.62 3.98 14.90
CA ARG A 27 12.41 3.79 16.13
C ARG A 27 13.55 4.81 16.23
N GLN A 28 14.29 5.02 15.14
CA GLN A 28 15.38 6.01 15.11
C GLN A 28 14.86 7.44 15.33
N ALA A 29 13.73 7.79 14.71
CA ALA A 29 13.10 9.09 14.91
C ALA A 29 12.67 9.33 16.36
N ARG A 30 12.16 8.30 17.05
CA ARG A 30 11.84 8.39 18.49
C ARG A 30 13.07 8.63 19.36
N ILE A 31 14.20 7.97 19.05
CA ILE A 31 15.47 8.18 19.73
C ILE A 31 15.94 9.64 19.52
N LEU A 32 15.86 10.15 18.28
CA LEU A 32 16.20 11.54 17.99
C LEU A 32 15.37 12.53 18.82
N VAL A 33 14.06 12.31 18.96
CA VAL A 33 13.18 13.12 19.82
C VAL A 33 13.63 13.09 21.28
N GLN A 34 14.00 11.92 21.81
CA GLN A 34 14.49 11.78 23.18
C GLN A 34 15.79 12.59 23.42
N HIS A 35 16.60 12.78 22.39
CA HIS A 35 17.81 13.60 22.43
C HIS A 35 17.59 15.07 22.01
N GLY A 36 16.33 15.53 21.95
CA GLY A 36 16.00 16.93 21.65
C GLY A 36 16.18 17.33 20.18
N ARG A 37 16.24 16.37 19.24
CA ARG A 37 16.41 16.62 17.81
C ARG A 37 15.05 16.76 17.11
N GLN A 38 14.79 17.94 16.54
CA GLN A 38 13.51 18.29 15.90
C GLN A 38 13.21 17.45 14.64
N GLU A 39 14.25 16.97 13.95
CA GLU A 39 14.12 16.16 12.74
C GLU A 39 13.38 14.84 13.01
N GLY A 40 13.55 14.27 14.22
CA GLY A 40 12.83 13.08 14.65
C GLY A 40 11.32 13.35 14.74
N GLN A 41 10.93 14.49 15.33
CA GLN A 41 9.53 14.88 15.46
C GLN A 41 8.91 15.16 14.09
N ALA A 42 9.60 15.93 13.24
CA ALA A 42 9.15 16.23 11.87
C ALA A 42 8.95 14.96 11.02
N PHE A 43 9.79 13.94 11.19
CA PHE A 43 9.59 12.65 10.54
C PHE A 43 8.34 11.93 11.05
N LEU A 44 8.16 11.83 12.38
CA LEU A 44 7.02 11.16 12.99
C LEU A 44 5.69 11.82 12.61
N ASP A 45 5.64 13.15 12.58
CA ASP A 45 4.43 13.90 12.20
C ASP A 45 4.06 13.68 10.74
N ARG A 46 5.05 13.67 9.84
CA ARG A 46 4.84 13.33 8.43
C ARG A 46 4.32 11.90 8.25
N VAL A 47 4.90 10.92 8.95
CA VAL A 47 4.44 9.52 8.89
C VAL A 47 3.02 9.40 9.43
N ARG A 48 2.71 10.06 10.55
CA ARG A 48 1.36 10.08 11.13
C ARG A 48 0.37 10.70 10.16
N ARG A 49 0.69 11.86 9.59
CA ARG A 49 -0.15 12.56 8.62
C ARG A 49 -0.49 11.66 7.42
N VAL A 50 0.53 11.05 6.80
CA VAL A 50 0.33 10.12 5.69
C VAL A 50 -0.54 8.93 6.10
N THR A 51 -0.31 8.37 7.30
CA THR A 51 -1.09 7.23 7.79
C THR A 51 -2.56 7.59 8.06
N VAL A 52 -2.84 8.81 8.52
CA VAL A 52 -4.20 9.30 8.77
C VAL A 52 -4.92 9.69 7.48
N GLU A 53 -4.24 10.41 6.58
CA GLU A 53 -4.82 10.90 5.32
C GLU A 53 -4.98 9.79 4.27
N GLN A 54 -4.06 8.82 4.23
CA GLN A 54 -3.96 7.84 3.14
C GLN A 54 -3.99 6.38 3.60
N GLY A 55 -4.08 6.13 4.91
CA GLY A 55 -3.87 4.80 5.47
C GLY A 55 -2.38 4.40 5.47
N TYR A 56 -2.07 3.17 5.90
CA TYR A 56 -0.70 2.67 5.77
C TYR A 56 -0.28 2.66 4.29
N LEU A 57 0.95 3.08 3.94
CA LEU A 57 1.34 2.97 2.52
C LEU A 57 1.42 1.52 2.02
N TYR A 58 1.64 0.56 2.93
CA TYR A 58 1.76 -0.86 2.61
C TYR A 58 1.06 -1.70 3.68
N PRO A 59 0.04 -2.52 3.33
CA PRO A 59 -0.58 -3.43 4.27
C PRO A 59 0.41 -4.50 4.73
N ASN A 60 0.09 -5.17 5.84
CA ASN A 60 0.82 -6.39 6.18
C ASN A 60 0.39 -7.49 5.19
N PRO A 61 1.28 -7.99 4.31
CA PRO A 61 0.91 -8.97 3.29
C PRO A 61 0.49 -10.32 3.88
N ASP A 62 0.80 -10.58 5.16
CA ASP A 62 0.46 -11.82 5.84
C ASP A 62 -0.84 -11.71 6.66
N ARG A 63 -1.54 -10.56 6.63
CA ARG A 63 -2.85 -10.35 7.27
C ARG A 63 -3.95 -10.15 6.24
N ALA A 64 -4.89 -11.09 6.17
CA ALA A 64 -5.97 -11.10 5.20
C ALA A 64 -6.81 -9.81 5.26
N ALA A 65 -7.22 -9.39 6.46
CA ALA A 65 -8.03 -8.18 6.65
C ALA A 65 -7.33 -6.90 6.15
N ALA A 66 -6.00 -6.81 6.35
CA ALA A 66 -5.23 -5.66 5.87
C ALA A 66 -5.15 -5.66 4.34
N CYS A 67 -4.93 -6.82 3.71
CA CYS A 67 -4.93 -6.91 2.24
C CYS A 67 -6.31 -6.62 1.64
N ARG A 68 -7.41 -7.11 2.25
CA ARG A 68 -8.78 -6.82 1.78
C ARG A 68 -9.13 -5.33 1.78
N ALA A 69 -8.73 -4.61 2.83
CA ALA A 69 -8.95 -3.16 2.87
C ALA A 69 -8.30 -2.44 1.68
N PHE A 70 -7.10 -2.86 1.27
CA PHE A 70 -6.39 -2.28 0.13
C PHE A 70 -6.97 -2.75 -1.21
N GLU A 71 -7.39 -4.01 -1.31
CA GLU A 71 -8.17 -4.48 -2.46
C GLU A 71 -9.39 -3.59 -2.67
N GLU A 72 -10.21 -3.39 -1.63
CA GLU A 72 -11.42 -2.57 -1.68
C GLU A 72 -11.11 -1.11 -2.06
N GLN A 73 -10.08 -0.53 -1.47
CA GLN A 73 -9.62 0.82 -1.79
C GLN A 73 -9.23 0.94 -3.27
N HIS A 74 -8.42 0.01 -3.80
CA HIS A 74 -8.01 0.06 -5.20
C HIS A 74 -9.17 -0.21 -6.17
N ARG A 75 -10.11 -1.10 -5.81
CA ARG A 75 -11.37 -1.30 -6.57
C ARG A 75 -12.21 -0.02 -6.58
N ALA A 76 -12.29 0.68 -5.45
CA ALA A 76 -13.00 1.96 -5.36
C ALA A 76 -12.31 3.04 -6.22
N THR A 77 -10.98 3.12 -6.19
CA THR A 77 -10.20 4.01 -7.05
C THR A 77 -10.43 3.71 -8.53
N CYS A 78 -10.42 2.43 -8.96
CA CYS A 78 -10.76 2.05 -10.33
C CYS A 78 -12.15 2.55 -10.74
N ARG A 79 -13.17 2.35 -9.88
CA ARG A 79 -14.54 2.80 -10.15
C ARG A 79 -14.62 4.33 -10.25
N MET A 80 -13.97 5.03 -9.32
CA MET A 80 -13.91 6.49 -9.32
C MET A 80 -13.23 7.03 -10.58
N LEU A 81 -12.07 6.50 -10.95
CA LEU A 81 -11.35 6.92 -12.16
C LEU A 81 -12.20 6.67 -13.41
N ALA A 82 -12.77 5.47 -13.55
CA ALA A 82 -13.60 5.12 -14.70
C ALA A 82 -14.88 5.98 -14.79
N ALA A 83 -15.47 6.36 -13.65
CA ALA A 83 -16.65 7.22 -13.63
C ALA A 83 -16.35 8.69 -14.00
N ASN A 84 -15.10 9.14 -13.80
CA ASN A 84 -14.69 10.52 -14.07
C ASN A 84 -13.91 10.69 -15.39
N MET A 85 -13.67 9.60 -16.12
CA MET A 85 -13.01 9.61 -17.43
C MET A 85 -14.02 9.33 -18.54
N THR A 86 -13.96 10.09 -19.63
CA THR A 86 -14.71 9.76 -20.85
C THR A 86 -14.20 8.46 -21.47
N PRO A 87 -14.98 7.75 -22.29
CA PRO A 87 -14.52 6.53 -22.97
C PRO A 87 -13.24 6.73 -23.79
N ASP A 88 -13.03 7.91 -24.35
CA ASP A 88 -11.83 8.21 -25.12
C ASP A 88 -10.61 8.43 -24.21
N GLN A 89 -10.78 9.14 -23.09
CA GLN A 89 -9.73 9.28 -22.06
C GLN A 89 -9.32 7.92 -21.46
N GLN A 90 -10.25 6.97 -21.34
CA GLN A 90 -9.94 5.62 -20.86
C GLN A 90 -9.12 4.79 -21.88
N ARG A 91 -9.22 5.11 -23.17
CA ARG A 91 -8.48 4.43 -24.25
C ARG A 91 -7.12 5.07 -24.50
N GLU A 92 -6.95 6.34 -24.12
CA GLU A 92 -5.65 6.99 -24.15
C GLU A 92 -4.65 6.23 -23.26
N PRO A 93 -3.36 6.18 -23.65
CA PRO A 93 -2.34 5.42 -22.92
C PRO A 93 -2.27 5.75 -21.42
N GLU A 94 -2.44 7.02 -21.06
CA GLU A 94 -2.38 7.49 -19.67
C GLU A 94 -3.58 7.01 -18.85
N GLY A 95 -4.81 7.20 -19.35
CA GLY A 95 -6.02 6.74 -18.68
C GLY A 95 -6.08 5.21 -18.58
N HIS A 96 -5.68 4.51 -19.65
CA HIS A 96 -5.55 3.06 -19.64
C HIS A 96 -4.56 2.58 -18.56
N SER A 97 -3.36 3.18 -18.52
CA SER A 97 -2.32 2.83 -17.56
C SER A 97 -2.75 3.05 -16.11
N LEU A 98 -3.45 4.16 -15.81
CA LEU A 98 -3.97 4.46 -14.47
C LEU A 98 -5.00 3.43 -14.00
N LEU A 99 -5.95 3.08 -14.88
CA LEU A 99 -6.98 2.09 -14.59
C LEU A 99 -6.39 0.68 -14.43
N GLU A 100 -5.49 0.30 -15.33
CA GLU A 100 -4.83 -1.00 -15.31
C GLU A 100 -3.96 -1.15 -14.05
N SER A 101 -3.18 -0.12 -13.71
CA SER A 101 -2.33 -0.12 -12.51
C SER A 101 -3.15 -0.31 -11.24
N SER A 102 -4.27 0.41 -11.13
CA SER A 102 -5.17 0.28 -9.98
C SER A 102 -5.83 -1.11 -9.94
N ARG A 103 -6.16 -1.68 -11.10
CA ARG A 103 -6.76 -3.02 -11.19
C ARG A 103 -5.76 -4.12 -10.80
N ARG A 104 -4.55 -4.07 -11.35
CA ARG A 104 -3.45 -5.00 -11.01
C ARG A 104 -3.12 -4.94 -9.53
N ALA A 105 -3.11 -3.75 -8.92
CA ALA A 105 -2.92 -3.60 -7.49
C ALA A 105 -4.05 -4.27 -6.69
N ALA A 106 -5.32 -4.07 -7.07
CA ALA A 106 -6.45 -4.75 -6.44
C ALA A 106 -6.33 -6.28 -6.54
N ASP A 107 -5.97 -6.80 -7.71
CA ASP A 107 -5.84 -8.25 -7.94
C ASP A 107 -4.68 -8.85 -7.11
N LEU A 108 -3.56 -8.14 -7.01
CA LEU A 108 -2.45 -8.51 -6.13
C LEU A 108 -2.90 -8.59 -4.66
N TYR A 109 -3.61 -7.58 -4.16
CA TYR A 109 -4.09 -7.59 -2.78
C TYR A 109 -5.14 -8.66 -2.51
N ALA A 110 -6.00 -8.96 -3.49
CA ALA A 110 -6.94 -10.08 -3.42
C ALA A 110 -6.21 -11.43 -3.31
N GLU A 111 -5.14 -11.63 -4.10
CA GLU A 111 -4.32 -12.84 -4.01
C GLU A 111 -3.58 -12.94 -2.67
N LEU A 112 -2.98 -11.84 -2.21
CA LEU A 112 -2.34 -11.77 -0.89
C LEU A 112 -3.34 -12.06 0.24
N ALA A 113 -4.56 -11.54 0.15
CA ALA A 113 -5.62 -11.79 1.14
C ALA A 113 -6.05 -13.27 1.17
N ARG A 114 -6.18 -13.91 0.00
CA ARG A 114 -6.54 -15.34 -0.11
C ARG A 114 -5.44 -16.26 0.41
N THR A 115 -4.19 -15.84 0.34
CA THR A 115 -3.00 -16.63 0.68
C THR A 115 -2.34 -16.18 1.99
N ALA A 116 -2.93 -15.22 2.69
CA ALA A 116 -2.42 -14.70 3.95
C ALA A 116 -2.43 -15.80 5.02
N ARG A 117 -1.43 -15.73 5.91
CA ARG A 117 -1.27 -16.71 7.00
C ARG A 117 -2.15 -16.38 8.21
N TYR A 118 -2.53 -15.11 8.37
CA TYR A 118 -3.22 -14.56 9.54
C TYR A 118 -4.38 -13.63 9.14
#